data_AF-A0A8H5LF37-F1
#
_entry.id   AF-A0A8H5LF37-F1
#
_cell.length_a   1.000
_cell.length_b   1.000
_cell.length_c   1.000
_cell.angle_alpha   90.00
_cell.angle_beta   90.00
_cell.angle_gamma   90.00
#
_symmetry.space_group_name_H-M   'P 1'
#
loop_
_entity.id
_entity.type
_entity.pdbx_description
1 polymer ?
#
loop_
_entity_poly.entity_id
_entity_poly.type
_entity_poly.pdbx_seq_one_letter_code
_entity_poly.pdbx_strand_id
1 'polypeptide(L)'
;MLGYHTGDNATSNDTLLKELSLSLNLEFGDTLKRTETFLSMFTSGTLWVKGSEASLSQALTLMYAILTFFKDQKELYKSGLDKDLRMARSIGMGWFILEKYYALVESTPVYTAAMLLDPSKRKHYLL
;
A
#
# COMPACT_ATOMS: atom_id res chain seq x y z
N MET A 1 -50.25 -4.55 42.99
CA MET A 1 -49.51 -5.45 42.07
C MET A 1 -48.59 -4.56 41.23
N LEU A 2 -47.36 -4.34 41.70
CA LEU A 2 -46.38 -3.48 41.01
C LEU A 2 -45.67 -4.32 39.95
N GLY A 3 -46.00 -4.08 38.68
CA GLY A 3 -45.27 -4.65 37.54
C GLY A 3 -44.02 -3.83 37.28
N TYR A 4 -42.85 -4.42 37.53
CA TYR A 4 -41.57 -3.83 37.15
C TYR A 4 -41.44 -3.91 35.64
N HIS A 5 -41.55 -2.77 34.94
CA HIS A 5 -41.20 -2.65 33.54
C HIS A 5 -39.67 -2.72 33.38
N THR A 6 -39.13 -3.93 33.34
CA THR A 6 -37.76 -4.20 32.86
C THR A 6 -37.81 -4.63 31.38
N GLY A 7 -38.74 -4.08 30.60
CA GLY A 7 -38.88 -4.35 29.17
C GLY A 7 -38.29 -3.18 28.39
N ASP A 8 -37.04 -3.32 27.96
CA ASP A 8 -36.45 -2.74 26.73
C ASP A 8 -34.93 -2.56 26.82
N ASN A 9 -34.33 -2.59 28.02
CA ASN A 9 -32.88 -2.33 28.15
C ASN A 9 -32.00 -3.44 27.52
N ALA A 10 -32.33 -4.72 27.73
CA ALA A 10 -31.57 -5.82 27.14
C ALA A 10 -31.68 -5.87 25.60
N THR A 11 -32.89 -5.71 25.08
CA THR A 11 -33.16 -5.67 23.62
C THR A 11 -32.52 -4.46 22.94
N SER A 12 -32.49 -3.30 23.63
CA SER A 12 -31.82 -2.10 23.14
C SER A 12 -30.30 -2.30 23.09
N ASN A 13 -29.70 -2.89 24.13
CA ASN A 13 -28.28 -3.20 24.16
C ASN A 13 -27.88 -4.22 23.08
N ASP A 14 -28.69 -5.26 22.85
CA ASP A 14 -28.43 -6.24 21.78
C ASP A 14 -28.51 -5.62 20.38
N THR A 15 -29.43 -4.67 20.18
CA THR A 15 -29.53 -3.91 18.92
C THR A 15 -28.31 -3.03 18.73
N LEU A 16 -27.87 -2.31 19.76
CA LEU A 16 -26.68 -1.45 19.70
C LEU A 16 -25.39 -2.24 19.44
N LEU A 17 -25.25 -3.42 20.03
CA LEU A 17 -24.10 -4.30 19.78
C LEU A 17 -24.06 -4.81 18.34
N LYS A 18 -25.22 -5.10 17.74
CA LYS A 18 -25.31 -5.50 16.33
C LYS A 18 -24.94 -4.34 15.40
N GLU A 19 -25.45 -3.14 15.67
CA GLU A 19 -25.12 -1.94 14.90
C GLU A 19 -23.62 -1.60 15.01
N LEU A 20 -23.04 -1.70 16.21
CA LEU A 20 -21.62 -1.49 16.41
C LEU A 20 -20.78 -2.54 15.66
N SER A 21 -21.15 -3.82 15.75
CA SER A 21 -20.49 -4.89 15.00
C SER A 21 -20.56 -4.65 13.49
N LEU A 22 -21.70 -4.17 13.00
CA LEU A 22 -21.90 -3.86 11.59
C LEU A 22 -21.05 -2.66 11.15
N SER A 23 -21.01 -1.58 11.95
CA SER A 23 -20.19 -0.40 11.64
C SER A 23 -18.70 -0.74 11.65
N LEU A 24 -18.24 -1.53 12.64
CA LEU A 24 -16.86 -1.98 12.72
C LEU A 24 -16.52 -2.86 11.50
N ASN A 25 -17.36 -3.85 11.17
CA ASN A 25 -17.09 -4.72 10.03
C ASN A 25 -17.08 -3.97 8.68
N LEU A 26 -17.93 -2.95 8.53
CA LEU A 26 -17.91 -2.10 7.33
C LEU A 26 -16.62 -1.27 7.26
N GLU A 27 -16.22 -0.62 8.36
CA GLU A 27 -15.03 0.24 8.39
C GLU A 27 -13.72 -0.57 8.26
N PHE A 28 -13.58 -1.64 9.03
CA PHE A 28 -12.41 -2.52 8.99
C PHE A 28 -12.37 -3.35 7.72
N GLY A 29 -13.51 -3.84 7.24
CA GLY A 29 -13.61 -4.63 6.02
C GLY A 29 -13.21 -3.84 4.78
N ASP A 30 -13.62 -2.58 4.67
CA ASP A 30 -13.21 -1.69 3.57
C ASP A 30 -11.70 -1.39 3.64
N THR A 31 -11.19 -1.07 4.83
CA THR A 31 -9.75 -0.84 5.05
C THR A 31 -8.91 -2.07 4.67
N LEU A 32 -9.36 -3.28 5.05
CA LEU A 32 -8.68 -4.53 4.73
C LEU A 32 -8.65 -4.80 3.23
N LYS A 33 -9.79 -4.63 2.54
CA LYS A 33 -9.88 -4.79 1.08
C LYS A 33 -8.97 -3.81 0.33
N ARG A 34 -8.91 -2.54 0.76
CA ARG A 34 -8.01 -1.54 0.19
C ARG A 34 -6.55 -1.91 0.40
N THR A 35 -6.21 -2.41 1.59
CA THR A 35 -4.85 -2.88 1.91
C THR A 35 -4.47 -4.08 1.05
N GLU A 36 -5.37 -5.06 0.91
CA GLU A 36 -5.16 -6.22 0.04
C GLU A 36 -4.96 -5.80 -1.42
N THR A 37 -5.82 -4.91 -1.92
CA THR A 37 -5.72 -4.35 -3.28
C THR A 37 -4.37 -3.65 -3.47
N PHE A 38 -3.94 -2.83 -2.51
CA PHE A 38 -2.64 -2.17 -2.55
C PHE A 38 -1.48 -3.17 -2.56
N LEU A 39 -1.53 -4.19 -1.71
CA LEU A 39 -0.49 -5.20 -1.59
C LEU A 39 -0.43 -6.15 -2.80
N SER A 40 -1.51 -6.27 -3.58
CA SER A 40 -1.54 -7.10 -4.80
C SER A 40 -0.42 -6.76 -5.78
N MET A 41 0.04 -5.50 -5.81
CA MET A 41 1.20 -5.07 -6.58
C MET A 41 2.44 -5.90 -6.27
N PHE A 42 2.71 -6.19 -5.00
CA PHE A 42 3.89 -6.96 -4.59
C PHE A 42 3.78 -8.41 -5.02
N THR A 43 2.58 -8.97 -5.03
CA THR A 43 2.32 -10.32 -5.58
C THR A 43 2.63 -10.36 -7.07
N SER A 44 2.13 -9.38 -7.83
CA SER A 44 2.42 -9.25 -9.27
C SER A 44 3.91 -9.01 -9.54
N GLY A 45 4.55 -8.14 -8.76
CA GLY A 45 5.97 -7.83 -8.87
C GLY A 45 6.87 -9.03 -8.56
N THR A 46 6.54 -9.79 -7.52
CA THR A 46 7.26 -11.02 -7.16
C THR A 46 7.13 -12.07 -8.26
N LEU A 47 5.94 -12.22 -8.85
CA LEU A 47 5.72 -13.13 -9.97
C LEU A 47 6.57 -12.72 -11.19
N TRP A 48 6.66 -11.42 -11.48
CA TRP A 48 7.40 -10.88 -12.62
C TRP A 48 8.92 -11.14 -12.50
N VAL A 49 9.49 -11.08 -11.30
CA VAL A 49 10.93 -11.33 -11.07
C VAL A 49 11.28 -12.83 -11.01
N LYS A 50 10.31 -13.72 -10.80
CA LYS A 50 10.55 -15.16 -10.56
C LYS A 50 10.91 -15.97 -11.82
N GLY A 51 10.75 -15.41 -13.03
CA GLY A 51 10.71 -16.19 -14.29
C GLY A 51 12.04 -16.47 -15.00
N SER A 52 13.13 -15.79 -14.68
CA SER A 52 14.44 -15.93 -15.34
C SER A 52 15.45 -15.24 -14.43
N GLU A 53 16.61 -15.86 -14.16
CA GLU A 53 17.70 -15.37 -13.29
C GLU A 53 17.54 -13.90 -12.91
N ALA A 54 16.93 -13.64 -11.74
CA ALA A 54 16.50 -12.31 -11.33
C ALA A 54 17.65 -11.32 -11.50
N SER A 55 17.62 -10.58 -12.60
CA SER A 55 18.75 -9.75 -12.95
C SER A 55 18.68 -8.49 -12.10
N LEU A 56 19.83 -7.91 -11.81
CA LEU A 56 19.87 -6.62 -11.12
C LEU A 56 19.02 -5.58 -11.86
N SER A 57 19.01 -5.59 -13.20
CA SER A 57 18.19 -4.67 -14.00
C SER A 57 16.68 -4.88 -13.84
N GLN A 58 16.22 -6.12 -13.65
CA GLN A 58 14.81 -6.43 -13.33
C GLN A 58 14.43 -5.98 -11.93
N ALA A 59 15.25 -6.27 -10.91
CA ALA A 59 14.99 -5.83 -9.54
C ALA A 59 14.79 -4.31 -9.46
N LEU A 60 15.52 -3.56 -10.29
CA LEU A 60 15.39 -2.10 -10.39
C LEU A 60 14.17 -1.61 -11.15
N THR A 61 13.84 -2.27 -12.25
CA THR A 61 12.59 -1.96 -12.95
C THR A 61 11.41 -2.17 -12.00
N LEU A 62 11.44 -3.23 -11.19
CA LEU A 62 10.43 -3.46 -10.17
C LEU A 62 10.47 -2.38 -9.08
N MET A 63 11.64 -2.04 -8.54
CA MET A 63 11.77 -1.02 -7.49
C MET A 63 11.25 0.34 -7.96
N TYR A 64 11.58 0.75 -9.19
CA TYR A 64 11.07 1.97 -9.80
C TYR A 64 9.55 1.93 -10.03
N ALA A 65 9.02 0.78 -10.47
CA ALA A 65 7.58 0.59 -10.63
C ALA A 65 6.85 0.72 -9.28
N ILE A 66 7.36 0.05 -8.23
CA ILE A 66 6.82 0.11 -6.86
C ILE A 66 6.85 1.55 -6.37
N LEU A 67 7.96 2.26 -6.56
CA LEU A 67 8.03 3.67 -6.23
C LEU A 67 6.91 4.44 -6.95
N THR A 68 6.88 4.44 -8.28
CA THR A 68 5.89 5.21 -9.05
C THR A 68 4.46 4.94 -8.56
N PHE A 69 4.12 3.67 -8.31
CA PHE A 69 2.82 3.29 -7.75
C PHE A 69 2.55 3.89 -6.37
N PHE A 70 3.50 3.84 -5.44
CA PHE A 70 3.32 4.43 -4.11
C PHE A 70 3.07 5.94 -4.18
N LYS A 71 3.75 6.64 -5.10
CA LYS A 71 3.55 8.07 -5.33
C LYS A 71 2.13 8.36 -5.85
N ASP A 72 1.67 7.61 -6.84
CA ASP A 72 0.35 7.77 -7.44
C ASP A 72 -0.77 7.46 -6.43
N GLN A 73 -0.63 6.35 -5.69
CA GLN A 73 -1.58 5.96 -4.65
C GLN A 73 -1.64 6.99 -3.52
N LYS A 74 -0.50 7.55 -3.12
CA LYS A 74 -0.44 8.61 -2.11
C LYS A 74 -1.22 9.86 -2.53
N GLU A 75 -1.16 10.27 -3.80
CA GLU A 75 -1.95 11.40 -4.30
C GLU A 75 -3.45 11.05 -4.40
N LEU A 76 -3.78 9.84 -4.86
CA LEU A 76 -5.15 9.31 -4.86
C LEU A 76 -5.82 9.38 -3.48
N TYR A 77 -5.17 8.89 -2.43
CA TYR A 77 -5.76 8.87 -1.07
C TYR A 77 -5.69 10.23 -0.35
N LYS A 78 -4.87 11.17 -0.82
CA LYS A 78 -4.78 12.53 -0.24
C LYS A 78 -5.83 13.49 -0.77
N SER A 79 -6.07 13.49 -2.09
CA SER A 79 -6.92 14.47 -2.77
C SER A 79 -8.01 13.88 -3.66
N GLY A 80 -8.11 12.55 -3.76
CA GLY A 80 -9.11 11.86 -4.57
C GLY A 80 -10.48 11.74 -3.90
N LEU A 81 -11.42 11.15 -4.65
CA LEU A 81 -12.79 10.87 -4.21
C LEU A 81 -12.82 9.90 -3.01
N ASP A 82 -11.89 8.94 -2.97
CA ASP A 82 -11.69 7.97 -1.89
C ASP A 82 -10.64 8.46 -0.87
N LYS A 83 -10.85 9.64 -0.30
CA LYS A 83 -9.94 10.20 0.69
C LYS A 83 -9.93 9.32 1.95
N ASP A 84 -8.78 8.68 2.20
CA ASP A 84 -8.55 7.89 3.40
C ASP A 84 -7.20 8.27 4.00
N LEU A 85 -7.26 9.08 5.07
CA LEU A 85 -6.06 9.58 5.76
C LEU A 85 -5.23 8.46 6.40
N ARG A 86 -5.85 7.34 6.78
CA ARG A 86 -5.14 6.19 7.37
C ARG A 86 -4.30 5.50 6.30
N MET A 87 -4.92 5.20 5.15
CA MET A 87 -4.22 4.65 4.00
C MET A 87 -3.12 5.60 3.50
N ALA A 88 -3.43 6.90 3.35
CA ALA A 88 -2.46 7.90 2.89
C ALA A 88 -1.23 7.98 3.80
N ARG A 89 -1.41 7.86 5.13
CA ARG A 89 -0.30 7.84 6.10
C ARG A 89 0.53 6.56 6.00
N SER A 90 -0.12 5.41 5.91
CA SER A 90 0.56 4.11 5.77
C SER A 90 1.37 4.03 4.47
N ILE A 91 0.79 4.45 3.35
CA ILE A 91 1.47 4.53 2.06
C ILE A 91 2.61 5.55 2.13
N GLY A 92 2.39 6.71 2.77
CA GLY A 92 3.42 7.72 2.96
C GLY A 92 4.65 7.19 3.71
N MET A 93 4.45 6.37 4.75
CA MET A 93 5.54 5.73 5.49
C MET A 93 6.29 4.71 4.63
N GLY A 94 5.57 3.86 3.88
CA GLY A 94 6.21 2.88 3.00
C GLY A 94 6.98 3.53 1.85
N TRP A 95 6.45 4.59 1.25
CA TRP A 95 7.15 5.40 0.25
C TRP A 95 8.46 5.96 0.80
N PHE A 96 8.42 6.57 1.99
CA PHE A 96 9.60 7.15 2.62
C PHE A 96 10.73 6.13 2.83
N ILE A 97 10.37 4.92 3.27
CA ILE A 97 11.32 3.81 3.44
C ILE A 97 11.88 3.37 2.08
N LEU A 98 11.03 3.17 1.08
CA LEU A 98 11.45 2.76 -0.26
C LEU A 98 12.37 3.77 -0.93
N GLU A 99 12.06 5.06 -0.83
CA GLU A 99 12.88 6.17 -1.33
C GLU A 99 14.29 6.14 -0.71
N LYS A 100 14.38 5.89 0.60
CA LYS A 100 15.67 5.73 1.29
C LYS A 100 16.49 4.56 0.74
N TYR A 101 15.86 3.40 0.53
CA TYR A 101 16.55 2.24 -0.05
C TYR A 101 16.96 2.49 -1.50
N TYR A 102 16.13 3.17 -2.27
CA TYR A 102 16.42 3.51 -3.66
C TYR A 102 17.63 4.45 -3.75
N ALA A 103 17.67 5.49 -2.91
CA ALA A 103 18.81 6.40 -2.84
C ALA A 103 20.12 5.69 -2.45
N LEU A 104 20.05 4.72 -1.52
CA LEU A 104 21.22 3.93 -1.14
C LEU A 104 21.73 3.09 -2.32
N VAL A 105 20.82 2.48 -3.06
CA VAL A 105 21.13 1.69 -4.24
C VAL A 105 21.79 2.58 -5.31
N GLU A 106 21.22 3.76 -5.61
CA GLU A 106 21.82 4.74 -6.54
C GLU A 106 23.21 5.22 -6.13
N SER A 107 23.46 5.38 -4.83
CA SER A 107 24.75 5.83 -4.30
C SER A 107 25.89 4.81 -4.42
N THR A 108 25.58 3.56 -4.77
CA THR A 108 26.58 2.48 -4.84
C THR A 108 27.32 2.52 -6.20
N PRO A 109 28.66 2.68 -6.25
CA PRO A 109 29.38 2.86 -7.52
C PRO A 109 29.24 1.68 -8.49
N VAL A 110 29.22 0.45 -7.94
CA VAL A 110 28.99 -0.80 -8.71
C VAL A 110 27.63 -0.77 -9.40
N TYR A 111 26.64 -0.18 -8.73
CA TYR A 111 25.29 -0.07 -9.21
C TYR A 111 25.16 0.99 -10.31
N THR A 112 25.71 2.18 -10.08
CA THR A 112 25.74 3.26 -11.08
C THR A 112 26.43 2.77 -12.35
N ALA A 113 27.52 2.02 -12.22
CA ALA A 113 28.22 1.40 -13.35
C ALA A 113 27.36 0.37 -14.10
N ALA A 114 26.68 -0.54 -13.38
CA ALA A 114 25.82 -1.55 -14.00
C ALA A 114 24.66 -0.92 -14.81
N MET A 115 24.05 0.16 -14.32
CA MET A 115 23.03 0.90 -15.06
C MET A 115 23.58 1.69 -16.25
N LEU A 116 24.76 2.30 -16.12
CA LEU A 116 25.40 3.04 -17.20
C LEU A 116 25.81 2.12 -18.37
N LEU A 117 26.12 0.87 -18.05
CA LEU A 117 26.49 -0.19 -18.99
C LEU A 117 25.28 -0.83 -19.67
N ASP A 118 24.05 -0.70 -19.13
CA ASP A 118 22.83 -1.16 -19.79
C ASP A 118 22.44 -0.21 -20.94
N PRO A 119 22.54 -0.65 -22.22
CA PRO A 119 22.27 0.21 -23.39
C PRO A 119 20.84 0.77 -23.41
N SER A 120 19.90 0.10 -22.75
CA SER A 120 18.48 0.45 -22.74
C SER A 120 18.15 1.58 -21.77
N LYS A 121 18.96 1.72 -20.70
CA LYS A 121 18.73 2.69 -19.62
C LYS A 121 19.67 3.89 -19.66
N ARG A 122 20.75 3.83 -20.46
CA ARG A 122 21.75 4.89 -20.65
C ARG A 122 21.15 6.27 -20.97
N LYS A 123 20.06 6.36 -21.73
CA LYS A 123 19.45 7.66 -22.13
C LYS A 123 18.69 8.36 -21.00
N HIS A 124 18.17 7.63 -20.01
CA HIS A 124 17.33 8.20 -18.95
C HIS A 124 18.13 8.86 -17.83
N TYR A 125 19.45 8.62 -17.77
CA TYR A 125 20.34 9.09 -16.70
C TYR A 125 21.44 10.05 -17.17
N LEU A 126 21.56 10.28 -18.48
CA LEU A 126 22.55 11.20 -19.07
C LEU A 126 21.96 12.55 -19.52
N LEU A 127 20.65 12.75 -19.30
CA LEU A 127 19.89 13.97 -19.58
C LEU A 127 19.11 14.35 -18.31
#